data_AF-A0A9N8DSG0-F1
#
_entry.id   AF-A0A9N8DSG0-F1
#
_cell.length_a   1.000
_cell.length_b   1.000
_cell.length_c   1.000
_cell.angle_alpha   90.00
_cell.angle_beta   90.00
_cell.angle_gamma   90.00
#
_symmetry.space_group_name_H-M   'P 1'
#
loop_
_entity.id
_entity.type
_entity.pdbx_description
1 polymer ?
#
loop_
_entity_poly.entity_id
_entity_poly.type
_entity_poly.pdbx_seq_one_letter_code
_entity_poly.pdbx_strand_id
1 'polypeptide(L)'
;MFRSKRQLSLFLASLLPSVGLAFSASKRSPGCAVCHPRDNTETRKRCLVVATASSNDDWWMDDERSSNDKSKKLDVSNNDPNNEASPFLKGEELKQLRSDLEYYRENLKWAEVTDDKSRVASLRKEIEEQEKKDPEAVYNKARKLIAEAETVSRAVLKPDLKKKLIDHWSKQKTLAQACLPRFQMEGLWVGNYGGGPQLVNITYADDTLVATKVTGDDTVPRGEVSFTANLSPPPLNATEESDAASEYTSSSPPVSEEHTILQSKYGESIFPGQGQLAKKNFQDAKFISGVFIVYDAHRFSFSWVPTKHHVFFVRPSPHETIRLLRDVLSQEDEVDNMRYHLSRCFEIDMTTSIAREHQRGDDDDDSVDTFKRIHRQKELEMLNDMSREGDQGSVFKFWRANKWRKYIDRVLGMDDDLQ
;
A
#
# COMPACT_ATOMS: atom_id res chain seq x y z
N MET A 1 -5.83 -16.14 -21.39
CA MET A 1 -6.09 -16.02 -22.84
C MET A 1 -7.38 -16.74 -23.20
N PHE A 2 -8.35 -16.06 -23.81
CA PHE A 2 -9.58 -16.70 -24.29
C PHE A 2 -9.31 -17.42 -25.63
N ARG A 3 -9.58 -18.72 -25.72
CA ARG A 3 -9.28 -19.53 -26.90
C ARG A 3 -10.29 -19.38 -28.04
N SER A 4 -11.41 -18.69 -27.83
CA SER A 4 -12.34 -18.33 -28.91
C SER A 4 -13.15 -17.07 -28.61
N LYS A 5 -13.68 -16.44 -29.68
CA LYS A 5 -14.65 -15.32 -29.60
C LYS A 5 -15.88 -15.67 -28.75
N ARG A 6 -16.27 -16.95 -28.67
CA ARG A 6 -17.43 -17.43 -27.91
C ARG A 6 -17.18 -17.42 -26.40
N GLN A 7 -15.96 -17.75 -25.96
CA GLN A 7 -15.56 -17.66 -24.55
C GLN A 7 -15.51 -16.20 -24.08
N LEU A 8 -14.92 -15.30 -24.89
CA LEU A 8 -14.88 -13.87 -24.57
C LEU A 8 -16.30 -13.26 -24.53
N SER A 9 -17.19 -13.66 -25.45
CA SER A 9 -18.59 -13.19 -25.46
C SER A 9 -19.37 -13.61 -24.21
N LEU A 10 -19.13 -14.82 -23.68
CA LEU A 10 -19.76 -15.28 -22.44
C LEU A 10 -19.19 -14.55 -21.21
N PHE A 11 -17.87 -14.34 -21.19
CA PHE A 11 -17.19 -13.59 -20.13
C PHE A 11 -17.63 -12.12 -20.06
N LEU A 12 -17.76 -11.45 -21.21
CA LEU A 12 -18.29 -10.07 -21.28
C LEU A 12 -19.78 -10.01 -20.88
N ALA A 13 -20.57 -11.06 -21.14
CA ALA A 13 -21.96 -11.14 -20.69
C ALA A 13 -22.08 -11.32 -19.16
N SER A 14 -21.13 -12.00 -18.51
CA SER A 14 -21.09 -12.12 -17.04
C SER A 14 -20.53 -10.89 -16.30
N LEU A 15 -19.82 -9.99 -16.99
CA LEU A 15 -19.21 -8.80 -16.39
C LEU A 15 -20.08 -7.53 -16.43
N LEU A 16 -21.19 -7.54 -17.18
CA LEU A 16 -22.14 -6.44 -17.21
C LEU A 16 -23.28 -6.74 -16.23
N PRO A 17 -23.51 -5.91 -15.19
CA PRO A 17 -24.69 -6.06 -14.35
C PRO A 17 -25.95 -5.92 -15.21
N SER A 18 -26.98 -6.71 -14.88
CA SER A 18 -28.19 -6.92 -15.68
C SER A 18 -29.08 -5.67 -15.83
N VAL A 19 -28.64 -4.69 -16.64
CA VAL A 19 -29.48 -3.56 -17.06
C VAL A 19 -30.51 -4.11 -18.05
N GLY A 20 -31.74 -4.28 -17.56
CA GLY A 20 -32.84 -4.89 -18.30
C GLY A 20 -33.32 -4.08 -19.51
N LEU A 21 -32.64 -4.24 -20.65
CA LEU A 21 -33.11 -3.79 -21.96
C LEU A 21 -33.79 -4.94 -22.70
N ALA A 22 -35.11 -5.02 -22.58
CA ALA A 22 -35.92 -6.03 -23.24
C ALA A 22 -35.99 -5.80 -24.76
N PHE A 23 -35.14 -6.49 -25.53
CA PHE A 23 -35.28 -6.59 -26.98
C PHE A 23 -36.27 -7.69 -27.34
N SER A 24 -37.48 -7.29 -27.74
CA SER A 24 -38.48 -8.20 -28.28
C SER A 24 -38.06 -8.69 -29.67
N ALA A 25 -37.80 -9.99 -29.81
CA ALA A 25 -37.44 -10.63 -31.07
C ALA A 25 -38.47 -11.72 -31.43
N SER A 26 -39.45 -11.36 -32.25
CA SER A 26 -40.42 -12.30 -32.81
C SER A 26 -39.73 -13.28 -33.78
N LYS A 27 -39.86 -14.60 -33.54
CA LYS A 27 -39.59 -15.64 -34.53
C LYS A 27 -40.65 -16.75 -34.48
N ARG A 28 -40.94 -17.28 -35.67
CA ARG A 28 -42.04 -18.21 -35.96
C ARG A 28 -41.68 -19.66 -35.61
N SER A 29 -42.73 -20.46 -35.37
CA SER A 29 -42.72 -21.93 -35.33
C SER A 29 -42.44 -22.54 -36.72
N PRO A 30 -41.98 -23.81 -36.76
CA PRO A 30 -42.85 -25.00 -36.78
C PRO A 30 -42.48 -26.00 -35.66
N GLY A 31 -43.19 -27.09 -35.37
CA GLY A 31 -44.38 -27.69 -35.97
C GLY A 31 -44.23 -29.23 -36.01
N CYS A 32 -45.20 -29.97 -35.44
CA CYS A 32 -45.26 -31.45 -35.29
C CYS A 32 -44.25 -32.11 -34.32
N ALA A 33 -44.52 -33.27 -33.68
CA ALA A 33 -45.77 -33.93 -33.28
C ALA A 33 -45.44 -35.19 -32.43
N VAL A 34 -46.31 -35.59 -31.47
CA VAL A 34 -46.44 -36.98 -30.92
C VAL A 34 -45.23 -37.48 -30.06
N CYS A 35 -45.35 -38.27 -28.98
CA CYS A 35 -46.49 -38.90 -28.29
C CYS A 35 -46.32 -38.97 -26.74
N HIS A 36 -47.27 -39.63 -26.08
CA HIS A 36 -47.25 -40.22 -24.73
C HIS A 36 -47.64 -41.73 -24.85
N PRO A 37 -47.46 -42.65 -23.86
CA PRO A 37 -47.81 -42.44 -22.43
C PRO A 37 -46.99 -43.20 -21.34
N ARG A 38 -47.36 -42.89 -20.08
CA ARG A 38 -47.38 -43.69 -18.80
C ARG A 38 -46.53 -44.97 -18.65
N ASP A 39 -45.81 -45.08 -17.54
CA ASP A 39 -46.25 -45.69 -16.25
C ASP A 39 -45.32 -45.16 -15.12
N ASN A 40 -45.72 -44.81 -13.88
CA ASN A 40 -46.50 -45.49 -12.84
C ASN A 40 -45.71 -46.60 -12.10
N THR A 41 -45.14 -46.29 -10.92
CA THR A 41 -45.21 -47.15 -9.71
C THR A 41 -44.77 -46.42 -8.44
N GLU A 42 -45.60 -46.64 -7.42
CA GLU A 42 -45.51 -46.23 -6.03
C GLU A 42 -44.67 -47.23 -5.22
N THR A 43 -43.88 -46.82 -4.21
CA THR A 43 -43.67 -47.67 -3.00
C THR A 43 -43.11 -46.98 -1.75
N ARG A 44 -43.95 -46.95 -0.71
CA ARG A 44 -43.69 -47.19 0.73
C ARG A 44 -42.41 -46.68 1.44
N LYS A 45 -42.66 -45.69 2.31
CA LYS A 45 -42.35 -45.65 3.76
C LYS A 45 -41.53 -46.81 4.36
N ARG A 46 -40.53 -46.46 5.17
CA ARG A 46 -40.30 -47.07 6.50
C ARG A 46 -39.59 -46.10 7.44
N CYS A 47 -40.20 -45.84 8.60
CA CYS A 47 -39.50 -45.25 9.74
C CYS A 47 -38.65 -46.33 10.41
N LEU A 48 -37.52 -45.96 11.01
CA LEU A 48 -36.98 -46.71 12.14
C LEU A 48 -36.54 -45.72 13.23
N VAL A 49 -37.15 -45.86 14.40
CA VAL A 49 -36.72 -45.24 15.65
C VAL A 49 -35.89 -46.28 16.38
N VAL A 50 -34.69 -45.91 16.84
CA VAL A 50 -33.97 -46.67 17.88
C VAL A 50 -33.40 -45.66 18.88
N ALA A 51 -33.78 -45.84 20.14
CA ALA A 51 -33.21 -45.13 21.27
C ALA A 51 -32.99 -46.11 22.43
N THR A 52 -31.74 -46.22 22.87
CA THR A 52 -31.28 -46.83 24.13
C THR A 52 -29.94 -46.14 24.45
N ALA A 53 -29.81 -45.21 25.40
CA ALA A 53 -30.01 -45.28 26.86
C ALA A 53 -28.83 -45.89 27.64
N SER A 54 -28.37 -45.13 28.65
CA SER A 54 -27.83 -45.56 29.96
C SER A 54 -26.36 -45.27 30.31
N SER A 55 -26.15 -45.02 31.61
CA SER A 55 -24.94 -44.68 32.38
C SER A 55 -24.46 -43.23 32.20
N ASN A 56 -24.74 -42.30 33.12
CA ASN A 56 -24.28 -42.17 34.52
C ASN A 56 -22.75 -42.11 34.65
N ASP A 57 -22.24 -40.96 35.12
CA ASP A 57 -21.76 -40.85 36.51
C ASP A 57 -21.91 -39.41 37.05
N ASP A 58 -22.38 -39.32 38.31
CA ASP A 58 -22.54 -38.07 39.07
C ASP A 58 -21.20 -37.55 39.59
N TRP A 59 -20.91 -36.27 39.41
CA TRP A 59 -20.02 -35.51 40.31
C TRP A 59 -20.64 -34.15 40.63
N TRP A 60 -21.32 -34.10 41.78
CA TRP A 60 -21.76 -32.86 42.41
C TRP A 60 -20.59 -32.15 43.08
N MET A 61 -20.42 -30.87 42.79
CA MET A 61 -20.05 -29.85 43.78
C MET A 61 -20.64 -28.52 43.30
N ASP A 62 -21.70 -28.06 43.97
CA ASP A 62 -22.03 -26.65 44.00
C ASP A 62 -20.87 -25.87 44.63
N ASP A 63 -20.51 -24.71 44.08
CA ASP A 63 -20.40 -23.56 44.97
C ASP A 63 -20.61 -22.21 44.28
N GLU A 64 -21.09 -21.29 45.09
CA GLU A 64 -21.77 -20.05 44.76
C GLU A 64 -21.02 -18.96 43.96
N ARG A 65 -21.81 -18.16 43.25
CA ARG A 65 -21.66 -16.69 43.05
C ARG A 65 -20.33 -16.18 42.46
N SER A 66 -20.38 -15.87 41.16
CA SER A 66 -19.71 -14.67 40.64
C SER A 66 -20.70 -13.78 39.88
N SER A 67 -20.59 -12.48 40.12
CA SER A 67 -21.52 -11.43 39.72
C SER A 67 -21.69 -11.33 38.20
N ASN A 68 -22.95 -11.32 37.77
CA ASN A 68 -23.39 -11.08 36.41
C ASN A 68 -23.27 -9.58 36.06
N ASP A 69 -22.04 -9.06 35.96
CA ASP A 69 -21.79 -7.67 35.63
C ASP A 69 -21.92 -7.44 34.11
N LYS A 70 -23.16 -7.17 33.69
CA LYS A 70 -23.52 -6.83 32.32
C LYS A 70 -23.06 -5.42 31.97
N SER A 71 -21.74 -5.25 31.90
CA SER A 71 -21.08 -4.12 31.29
C SER A 71 -21.40 -4.08 29.78
N LYS A 72 -22.55 -3.49 29.46
CA LYS A 72 -22.91 -3.10 28.09
C LYS A 72 -21.82 -2.20 27.55
N LYS A 73 -20.89 -2.76 26.78
CA LYS A 73 -20.06 -2.00 25.85
C LYS A 73 -20.99 -1.27 24.90
N LEU A 74 -21.18 0.02 25.14
CA LEU A 74 -21.71 0.94 24.17
C LEU A 74 -20.63 1.08 23.09
N ASP A 75 -20.72 0.24 22.06
CA ASP A 75 -19.97 0.48 20.83
C ASP A 75 -20.52 1.77 20.21
N VAL A 76 -19.81 2.87 20.49
CA VAL A 76 -20.08 4.19 19.93
C VAL A 76 -19.75 4.14 18.45
N SER A 77 -20.73 3.68 17.67
CA SER A 77 -20.74 3.78 16.22
C SER A 77 -20.89 5.25 15.85
N ASN A 78 -19.74 5.91 15.68
CA ASN A 78 -19.65 7.26 15.11
C ASN A 78 -20.14 7.20 13.66
N ASN A 79 -21.45 7.36 13.47
CA ASN A 79 -22.10 7.52 12.18
C ASN A 79 -21.77 8.90 11.62
N ASP A 80 -20.55 9.08 11.12
CA ASP A 80 -20.17 10.22 10.29
C ASP A 80 -20.84 10.07 8.91
N PRO A 81 -21.82 10.91 8.53
CA PRO A 81 -22.63 10.72 7.33
C PRO A 81 -21.83 10.94 6.03
N ASN A 82 -20.60 11.47 6.10
CA ASN A 82 -19.70 11.57 4.94
C ASN A 82 -18.79 10.35 4.78
N ASN A 83 -18.82 9.39 5.71
CA ASN A 83 -18.08 8.14 5.58
C ASN A 83 -18.88 7.18 4.69
N GLU A 84 -18.90 7.44 3.38
CA GLU A 84 -19.29 6.43 2.37
C GLU A 84 -18.45 5.19 2.63
N ALA A 85 -19.08 4.16 3.22
CA ALA A 85 -18.35 3.03 3.77
C ALA A 85 -17.50 2.38 2.67
N SER A 86 -16.17 2.45 2.85
CA SER A 86 -15.19 1.78 2.00
C SER A 86 -15.68 0.36 1.69
N PRO A 87 -15.83 -0.03 0.40
CA PRO A 87 -16.32 -1.37 0.06
C PRO A 87 -15.34 -2.49 0.46
N PHE A 88 -14.14 -2.10 0.90
CA PHE A 88 -13.06 -2.96 1.36
C PHE A 88 -12.99 -3.02 2.88
N LEU A 89 -12.81 -4.24 3.40
CA LEU A 89 -12.53 -4.49 4.82
C LEU A 89 -11.12 -4.03 5.19
N LYS A 90 -10.91 -3.72 6.48
CA LYS A 90 -9.63 -3.21 7.01
C LYS A 90 -9.26 -3.92 8.31
N GLY A 91 -7.99 -3.83 8.70
CA GLY A 91 -7.53 -4.34 10.01
C GLY A 91 -7.77 -5.85 10.19
N GLU A 92 -8.38 -6.23 11.31
CA GLU A 92 -8.60 -7.63 11.68
C GLU A 92 -9.63 -8.33 10.78
N GLU A 93 -10.65 -7.61 10.33
CA GLU A 93 -11.68 -8.14 9.40
C GLU A 93 -11.05 -8.58 8.07
N LEU A 94 -10.04 -7.85 7.59
CA LEU A 94 -9.29 -8.23 6.38
C LEU A 94 -8.41 -9.46 6.60
N LYS A 95 -7.87 -9.66 7.82
CA LYS A 95 -7.15 -10.91 8.14
C LYS A 95 -8.10 -12.10 8.17
N GLN A 96 -9.25 -11.96 8.85
CA GLN A 96 -10.26 -13.02 8.89
C GLN A 96 -10.75 -13.38 7.49
N LEU A 97 -11.08 -12.40 6.66
CA LEU A 97 -11.46 -12.59 5.25
C LEU A 97 -10.42 -13.41 4.47
N ARG A 98 -9.12 -13.19 4.71
CA ARG A 98 -8.03 -13.90 4.03
C ARG A 98 -7.89 -15.34 4.51
N SER A 99 -8.03 -15.60 5.81
CA SER A 99 -8.11 -16.95 6.37
C SER A 99 -9.32 -17.71 5.84
N ASP A 100 -10.49 -17.07 5.77
CA ASP A 100 -11.71 -17.65 5.22
C ASP A 100 -11.55 -17.97 3.72
N LEU A 101 -10.93 -17.07 2.94
CA LEU A 101 -10.61 -17.30 1.52
C LEU A 101 -9.64 -18.47 1.32
N GLU A 102 -8.65 -18.65 2.18
CA GLU A 102 -7.75 -19.81 2.15
C GLU A 102 -8.52 -21.11 2.43
N TYR A 103 -9.35 -21.12 3.48
CA TYR A 103 -10.24 -22.24 3.80
C TYR A 103 -11.21 -22.59 2.66
N TYR A 104 -11.82 -21.60 2.00
CA TYR A 104 -12.68 -21.85 0.84
C TYR A 104 -11.90 -22.41 -0.37
N ARG A 105 -10.68 -21.94 -0.60
CA ARG A 105 -9.80 -22.46 -1.67
C ARG A 105 -9.34 -23.88 -1.41
N GLU A 106 -9.06 -24.25 -0.16
CA GLU A 106 -8.77 -25.64 0.20
C GLU A 106 -10.00 -26.54 -0.01
N ASN A 107 -11.16 -26.12 0.50
CA ASN A 107 -12.44 -26.82 0.28
C ASN A 107 -12.79 -26.98 -1.20
N LEU A 108 -12.42 -26.01 -2.05
CA LEU A 108 -12.63 -26.09 -3.49
C LEU A 108 -11.80 -27.22 -4.11
N LYS A 109 -10.51 -27.34 -3.74
CA LYS A 109 -9.65 -28.45 -4.18
C LYS A 109 -10.25 -29.81 -3.77
N TRP A 110 -10.71 -29.93 -2.52
CA TRP A 110 -11.36 -31.15 -2.05
C TRP A 110 -12.65 -31.48 -2.82
N ALA A 111 -13.51 -30.48 -3.07
CA ALA A 111 -14.75 -30.67 -3.84
C ALA A 111 -14.51 -31.05 -5.30
N GLU A 112 -13.44 -30.53 -5.92
CA GLU A 112 -13.00 -30.88 -7.28
C GLU A 112 -12.49 -32.32 -7.34
N VAL A 113 -11.75 -32.81 -6.33
CA VAL A 113 -11.29 -34.21 -6.23
C VAL A 113 -12.47 -35.19 -6.09
N THR A 114 -13.55 -34.78 -5.42
CA THR A 114 -14.77 -35.60 -5.25
C THR A 114 -15.79 -35.48 -6.40
N ASP A 115 -15.51 -34.67 -7.43
CA ASP A 115 -16.44 -34.29 -8.52
C ASP A 115 -17.81 -33.76 -8.05
N ASP A 116 -17.86 -33.08 -6.89
CA ASP A 116 -19.08 -32.44 -6.39
C ASP A 116 -19.28 -31.09 -7.09
N LYS A 117 -19.84 -31.16 -8.30
CA LYS A 117 -20.14 -30.01 -9.15
C LYS A 117 -21.01 -28.95 -8.48
N SER A 118 -21.88 -29.34 -7.55
CA SER A 118 -22.76 -28.41 -6.81
C SER A 118 -21.95 -27.59 -5.81
N ARG A 119 -21.15 -28.28 -4.98
CA ARG A 119 -20.26 -27.64 -4.00
C ARG A 119 -19.18 -26.79 -4.69
N VAL A 120 -18.59 -27.27 -5.79
CA VAL A 120 -17.62 -26.50 -6.60
C VAL A 120 -18.23 -25.18 -7.11
N ALA A 121 -19.46 -25.21 -7.63
CA ALA A 121 -20.14 -23.99 -8.08
C ALA A 121 -20.42 -23.02 -6.92
N SER A 122 -20.89 -23.53 -5.78
CA SER A 122 -21.15 -22.73 -4.58
C SER A 122 -19.88 -22.08 -4.02
N LEU A 123 -18.79 -22.84 -3.89
CA LEU A 123 -17.52 -22.35 -3.36
C LEU A 123 -16.87 -21.31 -4.27
N ARG A 124 -16.89 -21.52 -5.60
CA ARG A 124 -16.38 -20.52 -6.56
C ARG A 124 -17.16 -19.21 -6.50
N LYS A 125 -18.48 -19.28 -6.30
CA LYS A 125 -19.32 -18.09 -6.12
C LYS A 125 -18.98 -17.36 -4.82
N GLU A 126 -18.86 -18.08 -3.70
CA GLU A 126 -18.49 -17.51 -2.41
C GLU A 126 -17.10 -16.84 -2.46
N ILE A 127 -16.10 -17.53 -3.03
CA ILE A 127 -14.75 -16.96 -3.24
C ILE A 127 -14.84 -15.65 -4.05
N GLU A 128 -15.61 -15.60 -5.15
CA GLU A 128 -15.76 -14.36 -5.92
C GLU A 128 -16.52 -13.25 -5.15
N GLU A 129 -17.44 -13.59 -4.24
CA GLU A 129 -18.13 -12.60 -3.40
C GLU A 129 -17.24 -12.07 -2.27
N GLN A 130 -16.38 -12.90 -1.69
CA GLN A 130 -15.40 -12.50 -0.67
C GLN A 130 -14.20 -11.75 -1.28
N GLU A 131 -13.69 -12.16 -2.45
CA GLU A 131 -12.61 -11.46 -3.16
C GLU A 131 -12.98 -10.03 -3.59
N LYS A 132 -14.28 -9.69 -3.70
CA LYS A 132 -14.73 -8.30 -3.93
C LYS A 132 -14.48 -7.37 -2.73
N LYS A 133 -14.31 -7.94 -1.52
CA LYS A 133 -14.09 -7.21 -0.27
C LYS A 133 -12.61 -7.05 0.10
N ASP A 134 -11.73 -7.88 -0.47
CA ASP A 134 -10.28 -7.74 -0.29
C ASP A 134 -9.73 -6.70 -1.29
N PRO A 135 -9.16 -5.57 -0.82
CA PRO A 135 -8.63 -4.54 -1.71
C PRO A 135 -7.47 -5.08 -2.58
N GLU A 136 -6.70 -6.04 -2.11
CA GLU A 136 -5.59 -6.61 -2.89
C GLU A 136 -6.10 -7.50 -4.03
N ALA A 137 -7.13 -8.31 -3.79
CA ALA A 137 -7.75 -9.13 -4.82
C ALA A 137 -8.42 -8.25 -5.90
N VAL A 138 -9.15 -7.20 -5.49
CA VAL A 138 -9.76 -6.24 -6.43
C VAL A 138 -8.71 -5.46 -7.22
N TYR A 139 -7.65 -4.97 -6.57
CA TYR A 139 -6.54 -4.29 -7.25
C TYR A 139 -5.86 -5.20 -8.29
N ASN A 140 -5.60 -6.46 -7.95
CA ASN A 140 -5.02 -7.45 -8.86
C ASN A 140 -5.93 -7.76 -10.06
N LYS A 141 -7.23 -7.97 -9.80
CA LYS A 141 -8.26 -8.20 -10.82
C LYS A 141 -8.39 -7.00 -11.76
N ALA A 142 -8.40 -5.78 -11.21
CA ALA A 142 -8.45 -4.54 -11.97
C ALA A 142 -7.22 -4.37 -12.89
N ARG A 143 -6.00 -4.48 -12.34
CA ARG A 143 -4.74 -4.37 -13.10
C ARG A 143 -4.68 -5.38 -14.25
N LYS A 144 -5.06 -6.64 -14.00
CA LYS A 144 -5.13 -7.68 -15.03
C LYS A 144 -6.15 -7.36 -16.12
N LEU A 145 -7.35 -6.91 -15.76
CA LEU A 145 -8.41 -6.62 -16.73
C LEU A 145 -8.13 -5.36 -17.55
N ILE A 146 -7.42 -4.37 -17.00
CA ILE A 146 -6.91 -3.21 -17.77
C ILE A 146 -5.92 -3.70 -18.83
N ALA A 147 -4.89 -4.47 -18.45
CA ALA A 147 -3.89 -5.00 -19.38
C ALA A 147 -4.51 -5.93 -20.46
N GLU A 148 -5.48 -6.78 -20.08
CA GLU A 148 -6.24 -7.58 -21.05
C GLU A 148 -7.07 -6.68 -21.99
N ALA A 149 -7.73 -5.64 -21.49
CA ALA A 149 -8.48 -4.69 -22.33
C ALA A 149 -7.57 -3.90 -23.29
N GLU A 150 -6.38 -3.49 -22.84
CA GLU A 150 -5.37 -2.78 -23.62
C GLU A 150 -4.81 -3.62 -24.76
N THR A 151 -4.49 -4.90 -24.51
CA THR A 151 -4.00 -5.84 -25.53
C THR A 151 -5.06 -6.29 -26.53
N VAL A 152 -6.35 -6.23 -26.18
CA VAL A 152 -7.45 -6.56 -27.12
C VAL A 152 -7.51 -5.57 -28.29
N SER A 153 -7.38 -6.12 -29.51
CA SER A 153 -7.45 -5.39 -30.78
C SER A 153 -8.84 -4.81 -31.08
N ARG A 154 -8.87 -3.69 -31.82
CA ARG A 154 -10.09 -2.98 -32.28
C ARG A 154 -11.07 -3.87 -33.04
N ALA A 155 -10.61 -4.96 -33.65
CA ALA A 155 -11.45 -5.92 -34.37
C ALA A 155 -12.35 -6.78 -33.46
N VAL A 156 -12.09 -6.80 -32.15
CA VAL A 156 -12.81 -7.63 -31.17
C VAL A 156 -13.72 -6.80 -30.27
N LEU A 157 -13.28 -5.61 -29.85
CA LEU A 157 -14.02 -4.73 -28.94
C LEU A 157 -14.13 -3.31 -29.51
N LYS A 158 -15.35 -2.76 -29.51
CA LYS A 158 -15.60 -1.36 -29.94
C LYS A 158 -14.78 -0.40 -29.06
N PRO A 159 -14.21 0.68 -29.61
CA PRO A 159 -13.35 1.60 -28.86
C PRO A 159 -14.06 2.21 -27.64
N ASP A 160 -15.33 2.57 -27.76
CA ASP A 160 -16.11 3.15 -26.65
C ASP A 160 -16.33 2.16 -25.50
N LEU A 161 -16.51 0.87 -25.82
CA LEU A 161 -16.63 -0.19 -24.81
C LEU A 161 -15.29 -0.50 -24.16
N LYS A 162 -14.19 -0.50 -24.94
CA LYS A 162 -12.83 -0.62 -24.41
C LYS A 162 -12.52 0.51 -23.43
N LYS A 163 -12.83 1.76 -23.80
CA LYS A 163 -12.65 2.92 -22.91
C LYS A 163 -13.48 2.77 -21.63
N LYS A 164 -14.79 2.54 -21.73
CA LYS A 164 -15.66 2.35 -20.55
C LYS A 164 -15.20 1.22 -19.61
N LEU A 165 -14.66 0.14 -20.17
CA LEU A 165 -14.11 -0.98 -19.38
C LEU A 165 -12.83 -0.57 -18.64
N ILE A 166 -11.92 0.13 -19.30
CA ILE A 166 -10.68 0.66 -18.69
C ILE A 166 -11.03 1.70 -17.63
N ASP A 167 -11.90 2.67 -17.93
CA ASP A 167 -12.34 3.71 -16.98
C ASP A 167 -12.97 3.09 -15.71
N HIS A 168 -13.82 2.05 -15.87
CA HIS A 168 -14.42 1.32 -14.76
C HIS A 168 -13.38 0.63 -13.87
N TRP A 169 -12.48 -0.16 -14.46
CA TRP A 169 -11.47 -0.89 -13.68
C TRP A 169 -10.37 0.02 -13.15
N SER A 170 -10.07 1.15 -13.81
CA SER A 170 -9.20 2.19 -13.30
C SER A 170 -9.76 2.78 -12.00
N LYS A 171 -11.05 3.15 -11.97
CA LYS A 171 -11.71 3.60 -10.72
C LYS A 171 -11.62 2.55 -9.60
N GLN A 172 -11.88 1.27 -9.91
CA GLN A 172 -11.75 0.18 -8.94
C GLN A 172 -10.30 0.00 -8.44
N LYS A 173 -9.30 0.11 -9.35
CA LYS A 173 -7.88 0.09 -8.99
C LYS A 173 -7.56 1.21 -8.00
N THR A 174 -7.95 2.46 -8.27
CA THR A 174 -7.67 3.61 -7.40
C THR A 174 -8.35 3.48 -6.03
N LEU A 175 -9.60 3.04 -5.97
CA LEU A 175 -10.31 2.84 -4.71
C LEU A 175 -9.63 1.75 -3.84
N ALA A 176 -9.22 0.65 -4.46
CA ALA A 176 -8.49 -0.42 -3.79
C ALA A 176 -7.08 0.02 -3.36
N GLN A 177 -6.37 0.77 -4.23
CA GLN A 177 -5.05 1.34 -3.97
C GLN A 177 -5.05 2.23 -2.73
N ALA A 178 -6.07 3.08 -2.56
CA ALA A 178 -6.23 3.93 -1.38
C ALA A 178 -6.40 3.16 -0.05
N CYS A 179 -6.75 1.86 -0.09
CA CYS A 179 -6.91 1.02 1.10
C CYS A 179 -5.69 0.13 1.40
N LEU A 180 -4.69 0.07 0.50
CA LEU A 180 -3.51 -0.79 0.65
C LEU A 180 -2.36 -0.04 1.34
N PRO A 181 -1.80 -0.53 2.47
CA PRO A 181 -0.77 0.17 3.23
C PRO A 181 0.46 0.61 2.42
N ARG A 182 0.89 -0.21 1.45
CA ARG A 182 2.02 0.11 0.56
C ARG A 182 1.84 1.39 -0.27
N PHE A 183 0.60 1.82 -0.50
CA PHE A 183 0.26 3.05 -1.22
C PHE A 183 -0.09 4.22 -0.29
N GLN A 184 -0.02 4.04 1.04
CA GLN A 184 -0.29 5.08 2.04
C GLN A 184 1.01 5.75 2.56
N MET A 185 2.13 5.54 1.85
CA MET A 185 3.45 6.07 2.21
C MET A 185 3.75 7.49 1.71
N GLU A 186 2.81 8.21 1.09
CA GLU A 186 3.07 9.54 0.51
C GLU A 186 3.54 10.57 1.57
N GLY A 187 4.37 11.54 1.16
CA GLY A 187 4.80 12.68 1.97
C GLY A 187 6.18 12.49 2.61
N LEU A 188 6.44 13.19 3.72
CA LEU A 188 7.76 13.28 4.33
C LEU A 188 8.11 12.10 5.24
N TRP A 189 9.37 11.68 5.18
CA TRP A 189 9.99 10.60 5.96
C TRP A 189 11.44 10.91 6.29
N VAL A 190 11.91 10.56 7.49
CA VAL A 190 13.32 10.68 7.89
C VAL A 190 13.97 9.31 7.96
N GLY A 191 15.19 9.17 7.41
CA GLY A 191 16.00 7.96 7.49
C GLY A 191 17.49 8.29 7.61
N ASN A 192 18.28 7.41 8.24
CA ASN A 192 19.70 7.64 8.51
C ASN A 192 20.60 7.00 7.43
N TYR A 193 21.22 7.82 6.59
CA TYR A 193 22.11 7.40 5.48
C TYR A 193 23.57 7.23 5.92
N GLY A 194 23.83 7.08 7.22
CA GLY A 194 25.19 6.94 7.79
C GLY A 194 25.96 8.25 7.94
N GLY A 195 25.68 9.25 7.10
CA GLY A 195 26.13 10.64 7.31
C GLY A 195 25.27 11.43 8.31
N GLY A 196 24.08 10.94 8.64
CA GLY A 196 23.11 11.61 9.51
C GLY A 196 21.66 11.30 9.10
N PRO A 197 20.67 11.82 9.85
CA PRO A 197 19.28 11.81 9.41
C PRO A 197 19.12 12.65 8.13
N GLN A 198 18.38 12.11 7.17
CA GLN A 198 18.02 12.77 5.92
C GLN A 198 16.51 12.64 5.68
N LEU A 199 15.89 13.72 5.22
CA LEU A 199 14.48 13.82 4.88
C LEU A 199 14.29 13.45 3.41
N VAL A 200 13.37 12.53 3.14
CA VAL A 200 12.89 12.20 1.78
C VAL A 200 11.40 12.50 1.67
N ASN A 201 10.98 12.91 0.47
CA ASN A 201 9.58 13.00 0.08
C ASN A 201 9.23 11.80 -0.77
N ILE A 202 8.20 11.06 -0.36
CA ILE A 202 7.69 9.89 -1.06
C ILE A 202 6.51 10.33 -1.92
N THR A 203 6.57 9.99 -3.20
CA THR A 203 5.52 10.23 -4.20
C THR A 203 5.28 8.97 -5.02
N TYR A 204 4.22 8.94 -5.83
CA TYR A 204 3.88 7.80 -6.68
C TYR A 204 3.82 8.17 -8.16
N ALA A 205 4.43 7.32 -8.99
CA ALA A 205 4.25 7.25 -10.42
C ALA A 205 3.59 5.91 -10.75
N ASP A 206 2.26 5.91 -10.91
CA ASP A 206 1.41 4.72 -11.02
C ASP A 206 1.60 3.72 -9.85
N ASP A 207 2.25 2.59 -10.13
CA ASP A 207 2.55 1.51 -9.17
C ASP A 207 4.01 1.59 -8.68
N THR A 208 4.73 2.65 -9.03
CA THR A 208 6.13 2.90 -8.64
C THR A 208 6.17 3.97 -7.56
N LEU A 209 6.72 3.63 -6.41
CA LEU A 209 7.09 4.56 -5.36
C LEU A 209 8.40 5.27 -5.74
N VAL A 210 8.44 6.59 -5.58
CA VAL A 210 9.61 7.44 -5.88
C VAL A 210 9.98 8.25 -4.63
N ALA A 211 11.20 8.05 -4.14
CA ALA A 211 11.73 8.73 -2.96
C ALA A 211 12.74 9.82 -3.36
N THR A 212 12.33 11.07 -3.29
CA THR A 212 13.16 12.24 -3.63
C THR A 212 13.79 12.83 -2.37
N LYS A 213 15.09 13.11 -2.38
CA LYS A 213 15.78 13.74 -1.26
C LYS A 213 15.33 15.19 -1.07
N VAL A 214 14.78 15.50 0.11
CA VAL A 214 14.44 16.87 0.52
C VAL A 214 15.62 17.53 1.23
N THR A 215 16.33 16.76 2.06
CA THR A 215 17.70 17.09 2.48
C THR A 215 18.68 16.24 1.69
N GLY A 216 19.78 16.84 1.23
CA GLY A 216 20.82 16.17 0.45
C GLY A 216 22.07 15.85 1.27
N ASP A 217 22.98 15.08 0.68
CA ASP A 217 24.37 14.96 1.13
C ASP A 217 25.32 15.05 -0.08
N ASP A 218 26.63 15.06 0.18
CA ASP A 218 27.67 15.13 -0.86
C ASP A 218 27.55 14.01 -1.93
N THR A 219 26.88 12.89 -1.63
CA THR A 219 26.79 11.73 -2.53
C THR A 219 25.50 11.68 -3.33
N VAL A 220 24.37 12.10 -2.77
CA VAL A 220 23.11 12.29 -3.51
C VAL A 220 22.51 13.62 -2.99
N PRO A 221 22.48 14.67 -3.82
CA PRO A 221 22.09 16.01 -3.40
C PRO A 221 20.56 16.15 -3.24
N ARG A 222 20.14 17.32 -2.78
CA ARG A 222 18.72 17.69 -2.66
C ARG A 222 18.06 17.74 -4.04
N GLY A 223 16.83 17.23 -4.14
CA GLY A 223 16.05 17.16 -5.38
C GLY A 223 16.25 15.87 -6.17
N GLU A 224 17.29 15.08 -5.89
CA GLU A 224 17.56 13.82 -6.58
C GLU A 224 16.78 12.63 -6.01
N VAL A 225 16.55 11.62 -6.85
CA VAL A 225 15.78 10.42 -6.50
C VAL A 225 16.68 9.41 -5.78
N SER A 226 16.59 9.37 -4.44
CA SER A 226 17.34 8.45 -3.60
C SER A 226 17.07 6.98 -3.92
N PHE A 227 15.80 6.62 -4.14
CA PHE A 227 15.41 5.28 -4.57
C PHE A 227 14.02 5.26 -5.20
N THR A 228 13.75 4.20 -5.96
CA THR A 228 12.42 3.83 -6.45
C THR A 228 12.07 2.39 -6.04
N ALA A 229 10.79 2.07 -5.95
CA ALA A 229 10.31 0.72 -5.67
C ALA A 229 9.06 0.39 -6.48
N ASN A 230 9.01 -0.77 -7.11
CA ASN A 230 7.84 -1.22 -7.85
C ASN A 230 6.88 -1.97 -6.90
N LEU A 231 5.79 -1.30 -6.52
CA LEU A 231 4.76 -1.81 -5.62
C LEU A 231 3.74 -2.73 -6.33
N SER A 232 3.94 -2.97 -7.63
CA SER A 232 3.22 -4.00 -8.35
C SER A 232 3.40 -5.36 -7.67
N PRO A 233 2.32 -6.11 -7.41
CA PRO A 233 2.44 -7.49 -6.99
C PRO A 233 3.18 -8.30 -8.07
N PRO A 234 4.02 -9.27 -7.65
CA PRO A 234 4.78 -10.11 -8.56
C PRO A 234 3.81 -10.86 -9.50
N PRO A 235 4.23 -11.14 -10.74
CA PRO A 235 3.39 -11.86 -11.69
C PRO A 235 3.12 -13.28 -11.17
N LEU A 236 1.85 -13.60 -10.93
CA LEU A 236 1.36 -14.89 -10.39
C LEU A 236 1.72 -16.13 -11.23
N ASN A 237 2.39 -15.96 -12.38
CA ASN A 237 2.75 -17.02 -13.31
C ASN A 237 4.24 -17.43 -13.21
N ALA A 238 5.00 -16.89 -12.25
CA ALA A 238 6.41 -17.25 -12.04
C ALA A 238 6.59 -18.59 -11.29
N THR A 239 5.50 -19.27 -10.92
CA THR A 239 5.53 -20.56 -10.22
C THR A 239 5.91 -21.71 -11.15
N GLU A 240 7.22 -21.81 -11.40
CA GLU A 240 8.04 -23.03 -11.56
C GLU A 240 7.71 -24.10 -12.62
N GLU A 241 6.52 -24.16 -13.23
CA GLU A 241 6.11 -25.27 -14.12
C GLU A 241 6.43 -25.08 -15.63
N SER A 242 7.29 -24.12 -16.00
CA SER A 242 7.68 -23.92 -17.41
C SER A 242 9.13 -24.35 -17.70
N ASP A 243 9.35 -25.65 -17.80
CA ASP A 243 10.58 -26.29 -18.34
C ASP A 243 10.88 -25.95 -19.82
N ALA A 244 10.14 -25.03 -20.43
CA ALA A 244 10.37 -24.56 -21.79
C ALA A 244 11.41 -23.43 -21.77
N ALA A 245 12.61 -23.73 -22.26
CA ALA A 245 13.76 -22.83 -22.37
C ALA A 245 13.50 -21.61 -23.29
N SER A 246 12.67 -20.67 -22.83
CA SER A 246 12.47 -19.38 -23.49
C SER A 246 13.55 -18.39 -23.03
N GLU A 247 14.38 -18.01 -23.99
CA GLU A 247 15.57 -17.17 -23.86
C GLU A 247 15.19 -15.70 -23.53
N TYR A 248 14.73 -15.45 -22.29
CA TYR A 248 14.28 -14.13 -21.87
C TYR A 248 15.43 -13.22 -21.41
N THR A 249 15.69 -12.20 -22.23
CA THR A 249 16.61 -11.08 -21.99
C THR A 249 16.06 -10.04 -21.00
N SER A 250 15.49 -10.49 -19.87
CA SER A 250 15.05 -9.61 -18.78
C SER A 250 16.09 -9.58 -17.66
N SER A 251 16.95 -8.55 -17.65
CA SER A 251 18.09 -8.39 -16.72
C SER A 251 17.71 -8.04 -15.27
N SER A 252 16.54 -8.48 -14.80
CA SER A 252 16.18 -8.42 -13.39
C SER A 252 16.86 -9.59 -12.68
N PRO A 253 17.82 -9.38 -11.77
CA PRO A 253 18.43 -10.48 -11.04
C PRO A 253 17.34 -11.26 -10.28
N PRO A 254 17.41 -12.60 -10.23
CA PRO A 254 16.46 -13.38 -9.45
C PRO A 254 16.51 -12.90 -8.00
N VAL A 255 15.33 -12.59 -7.45
CA VAL A 255 15.18 -12.28 -6.02
C VAL A 255 15.63 -13.53 -5.27
N SER A 256 16.73 -13.44 -4.52
CA SER A 256 17.28 -14.60 -3.82
C SER A 256 16.27 -15.17 -2.83
N GLU A 257 16.28 -16.50 -2.66
CA GLU A 257 15.35 -17.24 -1.78
C GLU A 257 15.32 -16.68 -0.34
N GLU A 258 16.44 -16.11 0.13
CA GLU A 258 16.55 -15.39 1.40
C GLU A 258 15.48 -14.28 1.58
N HIS A 259 15.10 -13.59 0.50
CA HIS A 259 14.06 -12.55 0.57
C HIS A 259 12.65 -13.12 0.68
N THR A 260 12.37 -14.29 0.08
CA THR A 260 11.09 -14.98 0.22
C THR A 260 10.87 -15.47 1.66
N ILE A 261 11.94 -15.88 2.35
CA ILE A 261 11.91 -16.31 3.76
C ILE A 261 11.56 -15.15 4.72
N LEU A 262 11.88 -13.90 4.36
CA LEU A 262 11.57 -12.73 5.21
C LEU A 262 10.08 -12.36 5.20
N GLN A 263 9.38 -12.52 4.06
CA GLN A 263 7.94 -12.22 3.96
C GLN A 263 7.10 -13.05 4.96
N SER A 264 7.40 -14.34 5.10
CA SER A 264 6.57 -15.27 5.89
C SER A 264 6.69 -15.08 7.40
N LYS A 265 7.81 -14.56 7.90
CA LYS A 265 8.08 -14.49 9.34
C LYS A 265 7.50 -13.25 10.02
N TYR A 266 7.34 -12.14 9.29
CA TYR A 266 6.96 -10.85 9.86
C TYR A 266 5.72 -10.22 9.21
N GLY A 267 5.14 -10.84 8.18
CA GLY A 267 4.06 -10.24 7.38
C GLY A 267 4.50 -9.03 6.55
N GLU A 268 5.82 -8.85 6.42
CA GLU A 268 6.45 -7.73 5.73
C GLU A 268 6.20 -7.84 4.22
N SER A 269 5.65 -6.77 3.64
CA SER A 269 5.50 -6.70 2.19
C SER A 269 6.80 -6.23 1.57
N ILE A 270 7.45 -7.12 0.81
CA ILE A 270 8.76 -6.89 0.20
C ILE A 270 8.60 -6.63 -1.31
N PHE A 271 9.20 -5.54 -1.79
CA PHE A 271 9.10 -5.08 -3.17
C PHE A 271 10.48 -4.86 -3.80
N PRO A 272 10.67 -5.20 -5.09
CA PRO A 272 11.90 -4.89 -5.80
C PRO A 272 12.01 -3.38 -6.04
N GLY A 273 13.23 -2.84 -5.93
CA GLY A 273 13.49 -1.43 -6.16
C GLY A 273 14.90 -1.16 -6.69
N GLN A 274 15.19 0.12 -6.89
CA GLN A 274 16.48 0.60 -7.34
C GLN A 274 16.89 1.80 -6.49
N GLY A 275 18.04 1.72 -5.83
CA GLY A 275 18.60 2.81 -5.04
C GLY A 275 19.69 3.53 -5.82
N GLN A 276 19.65 4.86 -5.83
CA GLN A 276 20.71 5.68 -6.42
C GLN A 276 21.96 5.62 -5.53
N LEU A 277 23.12 5.59 -6.17
CA LEU A 277 24.44 5.65 -5.54
C LEU A 277 25.35 6.51 -6.43
N ALA A 278 26.11 7.44 -5.84
CA ALA A 278 27.14 8.18 -6.53
C ALA A 278 28.36 8.39 -5.62
N LYS A 279 29.47 8.83 -6.21
CA LYS A 279 30.66 9.32 -5.50
C LYS A 279 30.36 10.68 -4.87
N LYS A 280 31.34 11.21 -4.13
CA LYS A 280 31.31 12.59 -3.64
C LYS A 280 31.08 13.58 -4.80
N ASN A 281 30.33 14.63 -4.55
CA ASN A 281 29.88 15.64 -5.51
C ASN A 281 28.99 15.05 -6.63
N PHE A 282 28.19 14.02 -6.30
CA PHE A 282 27.24 13.36 -7.21
C PHE A 282 27.86 12.76 -8.50
N GLN A 283 29.16 12.47 -8.50
CA GLN A 283 29.85 11.91 -9.67
C GLN A 283 29.54 10.41 -9.83
N ASP A 284 29.49 9.93 -11.08
CA ASP A 284 29.18 8.53 -11.43
C ASP A 284 27.86 8.00 -10.82
N ALA A 285 26.84 8.86 -10.77
CA ALA A 285 25.50 8.52 -10.27
C ALA A 285 24.88 7.36 -11.05
N LYS A 286 24.61 6.25 -10.36
CA LYS A 286 24.00 5.04 -10.92
C LYS A 286 22.95 4.45 -10.00
N PHE A 287 21.92 3.86 -10.58
CA PHE A 287 20.94 3.05 -9.85
C PHE A 287 21.46 1.62 -9.68
N ILE A 288 21.40 1.09 -8.47
CA ILE A 288 21.73 -0.30 -8.13
C ILE A 288 20.51 -1.02 -7.55
N SER A 289 20.47 -2.35 -7.68
CA SER A 289 19.37 -3.16 -7.16
C SER A 289 19.19 -2.97 -5.66
N GLY A 290 17.93 -2.79 -5.26
CA GLY A 290 17.53 -2.65 -3.88
C GLY A 290 16.21 -3.34 -3.59
N VAL A 291 15.86 -3.38 -2.31
CA VAL A 291 14.65 -4.01 -1.80
C VAL A 291 13.97 -3.06 -0.83
N PHE A 292 12.71 -2.75 -1.10
CA PHE A 292 11.84 -1.93 -0.27
C PHE A 292 10.98 -2.83 0.61
N ILE A 293 10.95 -2.57 1.91
CA ILE A 293 10.32 -3.43 2.92
C ILE A 293 9.34 -2.59 3.73
N VAL A 294 8.05 -2.93 3.66
CA VAL A 294 6.99 -2.28 4.42
C VAL A 294 6.72 -3.07 5.71
N TYR A 295 6.88 -2.41 6.87
CA TYR A 295 6.53 -2.97 8.18
C TYR A 295 5.11 -2.57 8.58
N ASP A 296 4.82 -1.26 8.54
CA ASP A 296 3.53 -0.69 8.91
C ASP A 296 3.32 0.68 8.21
N ALA A 297 2.21 1.38 8.49
CA ALA A 297 1.88 2.66 7.87
C ALA A 297 2.79 3.84 8.29
N HIS A 298 3.64 3.66 9.30
CA HIS A 298 4.52 4.68 9.88
C HIS A 298 6.01 4.32 9.79
N ARG A 299 6.35 3.12 9.30
CA ARG A 299 7.71 2.60 9.21
C ARG A 299 7.92 1.71 7.98
N PHE A 300 8.98 2.00 7.24
CA PHE A 300 9.49 1.12 6.17
C PHE A 300 11.03 1.11 6.20
N SER A 301 11.64 0.29 5.34
CA SER A 301 13.06 0.40 5.06
C SER A 301 13.39 0.19 3.59
N PHE A 302 14.58 0.67 3.18
CA PHE A 302 15.17 0.35 1.88
C PHE A 302 16.56 -0.24 2.07
N SER A 303 16.85 -1.33 1.37
CA SER A 303 18.11 -2.06 1.42
C SER A 303 18.77 -2.06 0.04
N TRP A 304 19.97 -1.50 -0.08
CA TRP A 304 20.79 -1.53 -1.29
C TRP A 304 21.55 -2.86 -1.32
N VAL A 305 21.05 -3.84 -2.09
CA VAL A 305 21.45 -5.26 -1.98
C VAL A 305 22.96 -5.48 -2.12
N PRO A 306 23.67 -4.91 -3.13
CA PRO A 306 25.12 -5.10 -3.25
C PRO A 306 25.90 -4.57 -2.03
N THR A 307 25.53 -3.37 -1.56
CA THR A 307 26.26 -2.67 -0.48
C THR A 307 25.97 -3.22 0.92
N LYS A 308 24.88 -3.98 1.07
CA LYS A 308 24.31 -4.37 2.38
C LYS A 308 24.05 -3.16 3.30
N HIS A 309 23.80 -1.99 2.71
CA HIS A 309 23.33 -0.79 3.38
C HIS A 309 21.82 -0.85 3.51
N HIS A 310 21.32 -0.54 4.70
CA HIS A 310 19.92 -0.69 5.07
C HIS A 310 19.51 0.54 5.87
N VAL A 311 18.55 1.29 5.35
CA VAL A 311 18.06 2.53 5.95
C VAL A 311 16.62 2.33 6.36
N PHE A 312 16.34 2.53 7.64
CA PHE A 312 14.99 2.59 8.19
C PHE A 312 14.46 4.00 8.06
N PHE A 313 13.17 4.12 7.71
CA PHE A 313 12.46 5.36 7.54
C PHE A 313 11.26 5.40 8.49
N VAL A 314 11.08 6.55 9.14
CA VAL A 314 9.95 6.83 10.02
C VAL A 314 9.32 8.18 9.65
N ARG A 315 8.07 8.40 10.03
CA ARG A 315 7.45 9.73 9.93
C ARG A 315 8.16 10.70 10.90
N PRO A 316 8.74 11.82 10.41
CA PRO A 316 9.44 12.78 11.27
C PRO A 316 8.44 13.53 12.14
N SER A 317 8.88 13.98 13.31
CA SER A 317 8.09 14.95 14.09
C SER A 317 8.07 16.32 13.37
N PRO A 318 7.08 17.20 13.62
CA PRO A 318 7.10 18.56 13.09
C PRO A 318 8.36 19.36 13.50
N HIS A 319 8.84 19.16 14.72
CA HIS A 319 10.07 19.79 15.22
C HIS A 319 11.32 19.29 14.47
N GLU A 320 11.45 17.97 14.30
CA GLU A 320 12.54 17.36 13.52
C GLU A 320 12.50 17.79 12.05
N THR A 321 11.30 17.89 11.46
CA THR A 321 11.11 18.40 10.10
C THR A 321 11.63 19.83 9.96
N ILE A 322 11.24 20.73 10.89
CA ILE A 322 11.73 22.13 10.90
C ILE A 322 13.24 22.19 11.08
N ARG A 323 13.81 21.35 11.96
CA ARG A 323 15.26 21.26 12.19
C ARG A 323 16.00 20.85 10.92
N LEU A 324 15.62 19.72 10.31
CA LEU A 324 16.27 19.21 9.10
C LEU A 324 16.13 20.17 7.91
N LEU A 325 15.00 20.88 7.81
CA LEU A 325 14.82 21.88 6.75
C LEU A 325 15.65 23.14 6.98
N ARG A 326 15.86 23.58 8.24
CA ARG A 326 16.77 24.69 8.57
C ARG A 326 18.22 24.36 8.23
N ASP A 327 18.68 23.18 8.61
CA ASP A 327 20.05 22.69 8.32
C ASP A 327 20.35 22.60 6.80
N VAL A 328 19.33 22.75 5.93
CA VAL A 328 19.41 22.69 4.47
C VAL A 328 19.13 24.01 3.75
N LEU A 329 18.59 25.02 4.46
CA LEU A 329 18.64 26.39 3.94
C LEU A 329 20.11 26.80 3.97
N SER A 330 20.65 27.21 2.82
CA SER A 330 22.02 27.71 2.84
C SER A 330 22.07 28.99 3.68
N GLN A 331 23.24 29.28 4.27
CA GLN A 331 23.42 30.54 5.01
C GLN A 331 23.15 31.76 4.10
N GLU A 332 23.31 31.60 2.79
CA GLU A 332 22.95 32.58 1.76
C GLU A 332 21.42 32.69 1.59
N ASP A 333 20.67 31.58 1.53
CA ASP A 333 19.19 31.58 1.51
C ASP A 333 18.60 32.20 2.79
N GLU A 334 19.23 31.97 3.95
CA GLU A 334 18.83 32.62 5.20
C GLU A 334 19.10 34.13 5.17
N VAL A 335 20.28 34.54 4.67
CA VAL A 335 20.64 35.96 4.50
C VAL A 335 19.74 36.65 3.49
N ASP A 336 19.39 36.01 2.37
CA ASP A 336 18.50 36.58 1.36
C ASP A 336 17.03 36.59 1.80
N ASN A 337 16.57 35.58 2.57
CA ASN A 337 15.28 35.69 3.27
C ASN A 337 15.26 36.83 4.29
N MET A 338 16.34 37.03 5.06
CA MET A 338 16.46 38.18 5.98
C MET A 338 16.46 39.51 5.21
N ARG A 339 17.20 39.62 4.10
CA ARG A 339 17.22 40.81 3.23
C ARG A 339 15.84 41.09 2.64
N TYR A 340 15.16 40.07 2.12
CA TYR A 340 13.81 40.19 1.56
C TYR A 340 12.78 40.59 2.63
N HIS A 341 12.86 40.00 3.82
CA HIS A 341 12.03 40.39 4.96
C HIS A 341 12.28 41.84 5.38
N LEU A 342 13.54 42.27 5.48
CA LEU A 342 13.89 43.66 5.78
C LEU A 342 13.43 44.63 4.67
N SER A 343 13.61 44.28 3.40
CA SER A 343 13.10 45.05 2.25
C SER A 343 11.60 45.28 2.39
N ARG A 344 10.84 44.21 2.66
CA ARG A 344 9.40 44.29 2.87
C ARG A 344 9.03 45.14 4.09
N CYS A 345 9.81 45.14 5.15
CA CYS A 345 9.61 46.01 6.31
C CYS A 345 9.90 47.50 6.03
N PHE A 346 10.77 47.81 5.06
CA PHE A 346 10.98 49.18 4.57
C PHE A 346 9.98 49.60 3.47
N GLU A 347 9.46 48.65 2.68
CA GLU A 347 8.41 48.84 1.67
C GLU A 347 7.00 48.94 2.27
N ILE A 348 6.81 48.51 3.53
CA ILE A 348 5.67 48.95 4.35
C ILE A 348 5.91 50.44 4.65
N ASP A 349 5.53 51.26 3.67
CA ASP A 349 5.75 52.70 3.67
C ASP A 349 5.18 53.29 4.96
N MET A 350 5.90 54.27 5.53
CA MET A 350 5.60 54.88 6.82
C MET A 350 4.17 55.45 6.85
N THR A 351 3.67 55.85 5.67
CA THR A 351 2.29 56.25 5.40
C THR A 351 1.25 55.17 5.74
N THR A 352 1.50 53.89 5.47
CA THR A 352 0.60 52.77 5.81
C THR A 352 0.60 52.44 7.30
N SER A 353 1.71 52.69 7.99
CA SER A 353 1.79 52.61 9.45
C SER A 353 0.96 53.73 10.10
N ILE A 354 1.12 54.97 9.64
CA ILE A 354 0.35 56.14 10.11
C ILE A 354 -1.15 55.97 9.81
N ALA A 355 -1.52 55.45 8.64
CA ALA A 355 -2.92 55.21 8.27
C ALA A 355 -3.61 54.16 9.16
N ARG A 356 -2.88 53.16 9.67
CA ARG A 356 -3.40 52.19 10.66
C ARG A 356 -3.58 52.80 12.04
N GLU A 357 -2.74 53.75 12.42
CA GLU A 357 -2.82 54.43 13.72
C GLU A 357 -4.12 55.26 13.85
N HIS A 358 -4.65 55.79 12.74
CA HIS A 358 -5.96 56.45 12.69
C HIS A 358 -7.18 55.50 12.57
N GLN A 359 -6.98 54.17 12.55
CA GLN A 359 -8.06 53.17 12.60
C GLN A 359 -8.13 52.37 13.91
N ARG A 360 -7.21 52.62 14.86
CA ARG A 360 -7.33 52.11 16.23
C ARG A 360 -8.22 53.04 17.06
N GLY A 361 -9.52 52.97 16.82
CA GLY A 361 -10.51 53.54 17.73
C GLY A 361 -10.73 52.61 18.91
N ASP A 362 -10.16 52.98 20.06
CA ASP A 362 -10.46 52.67 21.48
C ASP A 362 -10.93 51.28 21.98
N ASP A 363 -11.36 50.35 21.14
CA ASP A 363 -11.88 49.05 21.55
C ASP A 363 -10.86 47.91 21.33
N ASP A 364 -10.48 47.27 22.44
CA ASP A 364 -9.85 45.94 22.66
C ASP A 364 -8.41 45.94 23.26
N ASP A 365 -8.36 45.70 24.58
CA ASP A 365 -7.19 45.69 25.48
C ASP A 365 -6.42 44.34 25.52
N ASP A 366 -6.53 43.53 24.47
CA ASP A 366 -5.82 42.24 24.35
C ASP A 366 -4.70 42.34 23.30
N SER A 367 -3.57 42.95 23.69
CA SER A 367 -2.39 43.06 22.83
C SER A 367 -1.68 41.72 22.65
N VAL A 368 -2.27 40.85 21.83
CA VAL A 368 -1.61 39.64 21.30
C VAL A 368 -0.43 40.08 20.45
N ASP A 369 0.76 40.06 21.05
CA ASP A 369 2.01 40.49 20.46
C ASP A 369 2.23 39.77 19.12
N THR A 370 1.91 40.49 18.04
CA THR A 370 1.77 39.90 16.70
C THR A 370 3.15 39.54 16.12
N PHE A 371 4.21 40.04 16.75
CA PHE A 371 5.58 39.68 16.50
C PHE A 371 6.03 38.57 17.44
N LYS A 372 5.63 37.32 17.13
CA LYS A 372 6.34 36.15 17.66
C LYS A 372 7.81 36.25 17.26
N ARG A 373 8.63 36.75 18.19
CA ARG A 373 10.06 37.00 18.00
C ARG A 373 10.71 35.71 17.50
N ILE A 374 11.30 35.75 16.32
CA ILE A 374 12.06 34.61 15.80
C ILE A 374 13.26 34.44 16.73
N HIS A 375 13.21 33.40 17.58
CA HIS A 375 14.26 33.11 18.54
C HIS A 375 15.60 32.98 17.83
N ARG A 376 16.62 33.64 18.38
CA ARG A 376 17.96 33.60 17.80
C ARG A 376 18.52 32.18 17.95
N GLN A 377 19.33 31.75 16.99
CA GLN A 377 19.90 30.40 16.97
C GLN A 377 20.56 30.00 18.31
N LYS A 378 21.25 30.94 18.96
CA LYS A 378 21.86 30.76 20.29
C LYS A 378 20.86 30.45 21.43
N GLU A 379 19.63 30.95 21.34
CA GLU A 379 18.56 30.65 22.32
C GLU A 379 17.98 29.24 22.08
N LEU A 380 17.88 28.83 20.81
CA LEU A 380 17.49 27.48 20.41
C LEU A 380 18.55 26.42 20.77
N GLU A 381 19.84 26.76 20.63
CA GLU A 381 20.95 25.90 21.05
C GLU A 381 20.91 25.62 22.56
N MET A 382 20.66 26.64 23.40
CA MET A 382 20.50 26.46 24.85
C MET A 382 19.31 25.57 25.21
N LEU A 383 18.17 25.70 24.53
CA LEU A 383 17.01 24.82 24.71
C LEU A 383 17.27 23.37 24.27
N ASN A 384 18.11 23.17 23.25
CA ASN A 384 18.44 21.86 22.71
C ASN A 384 19.44 21.11 23.61
N ASP A 385 20.38 21.81 24.24
CA ASP A 385 21.28 21.21 25.23
C ASP A 385 20.54 20.86 26.54
N MET A 386 19.60 21.68 26.99
CA MET A 386 18.68 21.30 28.10
C MET A 386 17.84 20.05 27.80
N SER A 387 17.56 19.77 26.52
CA SER A 387 16.76 18.61 26.10
C SER A 387 17.60 17.33 25.95
N ARG A 388 18.93 17.41 26.00
CA ARG A 388 19.84 16.29 25.72
C ARG A 388 20.18 15.39 26.90
N GLU A 389 19.91 15.84 28.12
CA GLU A 389 20.23 15.09 29.35
C GLU A 389 19.19 14.01 29.70
N GLY A 390 18.03 13.99 29.03
CA GLY A 390 16.89 13.14 29.42
C GLY A 390 16.81 11.74 28.77
N ASP A 391 17.26 11.55 27.53
CA ASP A 391 16.80 10.40 26.71
C ASP A 391 17.86 9.81 25.76
N GLN A 392 19.02 9.40 26.30
CA GLN A 392 20.01 8.60 25.55
C GLN A 392 19.92 7.10 25.83
N GLY A 393 18.70 6.55 25.67
CA GLY A 393 18.46 5.12 25.54
C GLY A 393 19.07 4.54 24.25
N SER A 394 20.38 4.25 24.29
CA SER A 394 21.16 3.78 23.14
C SER A 394 20.70 2.42 22.59
N VAL A 395 19.95 2.42 21.48
CA VAL A 395 19.61 1.18 20.72
C VAL A 395 20.20 1.16 19.29
N PHE A 396 20.51 2.30 18.67
CA PHE A 396 20.80 2.38 17.23
C PHE A 396 22.21 2.86 16.79
N LYS A 397 23.19 2.92 17.69
CA LYS A 397 24.58 3.28 17.34
C LYS A 397 25.51 2.07 17.47
N PHE A 398 26.10 1.64 16.35
CA PHE A 398 27.57 1.66 16.11
C PHE A 398 27.99 0.94 14.81
N TRP A 399 27.16 0.09 14.23
CA TRP A 399 27.56 -0.76 13.10
C TRP A 399 27.44 -0.08 11.71
N ARG A 400 28.55 -0.11 10.96
CA ARG A 400 28.71 0.01 9.48
C ARG A 400 29.09 1.34 8.80
N ALA A 401 29.05 2.53 9.42
CA ALA A 401 29.33 3.79 8.69
C ALA A 401 30.65 3.78 7.88
N ASN A 402 31.79 3.44 8.52
CA ASN A 402 33.10 3.35 7.83
C ASN A 402 33.24 2.13 6.90
N LYS A 403 32.42 1.09 7.06
CA LYS A 403 32.42 -0.10 6.18
C LYS A 403 31.67 0.19 4.87
N TRP A 404 30.66 1.06 4.93
CA TRP A 404 29.87 1.47 3.78
C TRP A 404 30.68 2.31 2.79
N ARG A 405 31.39 3.36 3.26
CA ARG A 405 32.22 4.23 2.40
C ARG A 405 33.22 3.43 1.55
N LYS A 406 34.01 2.55 2.18
CA LYS A 406 34.97 1.66 1.49
C LYS A 406 34.33 0.72 0.45
N TYR A 407 33.04 0.42 0.54
CA TYR A 407 32.35 -0.40 -0.44
C TYR A 407 31.86 0.42 -1.64
N ILE A 408 31.46 1.68 -1.41
CA ILE A 408 31.10 2.62 -2.48
C ILE A 408 32.29 2.79 -3.43
N ASP A 409 33.46 3.07 -2.86
CA ASP A 409 34.71 3.29 -3.59
C ASP A 409 35.03 2.09 -4.51
N ARG A 410 34.90 0.86 -3.97
CA ARG A 410 35.07 -0.39 -4.73
C ARG A 410 34.03 -0.59 -5.84
N VAL A 411 32.74 -0.43 -5.54
CA VAL A 411 31.67 -0.64 -6.55
C VAL A 411 31.67 0.43 -7.64
N LEU A 412 32.30 1.57 -7.39
CA LEU A 412 32.50 2.64 -8.36
C LEU A 412 33.92 2.64 -8.96
N GLY A 413 34.66 1.54 -8.83
CA GLY A 413 35.90 1.27 -9.56
C GLY A 413 37.08 2.15 -9.18
N MET A 414 37.25 2.48 -7.89
CA MET A 414 38.32 3.38 -7.43
C MET A 414 39.49 2.68 -6.71
N ASP A 415 39.53 1.35 -6.69
CA ASP A 415 40.59 0.55 -6.01
C ASP A 415 41.79 0.22 -6.95
N ASP A 416 41.81 0.66 -8.22
CA ASP A 416 42.77 0.19 -9.25
C ASP A 416 44.13 0.92 -9.30
N ASP A 417 44.32 2.06 -8.61
CA ASP A 417 45.54 2.90 -8.68
C ASP A 417 46.53 2.72 -7.50
N LEU A 418 46.59 1.52 -6.90
CA LEU A 418 47.59 1.17 -5.87
C LEU A 418 48.34 -0.14 -6.20
N GLN A 419 49.23 -0.05 -7.21
CA GLN A 419 50.37 -0.97 -7.41
C GLN A 419 51.68 -0.18 -7.51
#